data_AF-Q0CVC2-F1
#
_entry.id   AF-Q0CVC2-F1
#
_cell.length_a   1.000
_cell.length_b   1.000
_cell.length_c   1.000
_cell.angle_alpha   90.00
_cell.angle_beta   90.00
_cell.angle_gamma   90.00
#
_symmetry.space_group_name_H-M   'P 1'
#
loop_
_entity.id
_entity.type
_entity.pdbx_description
1 polymer ?
#
loop_
_entity_poly.entity_id
_entity_poly.type
_entity_poly.pdbx_seq_one_letter_code
_entity_poly.pdbx_strand_id
1 'polypeptide(L)'
;MSDDEADPELLALLRKSLGLGGGAANPHTAETKVLENSQYVFDNAIDVALSPVHVKDAADKIWRNMQKKRYSTQSWADHELHPQSKDESTVDFIFTMDLLNFSFWSELPDDKRFAIEYRGKRWTGYWSLVAALQRALDDGIPITTPEFWTKEDECTEALLKHVFRSATEEEIPLLSGTAAMSAGSRLGSMQGLTKQSSQDFDGSFLNCIYDANYSAAALVNLLTENFSCFRDETSFEGRRVRFYKRAQILIADLWACFNGQSFGEFRDIDKITMFADYRIPQALHQLGCLKYSPPLESHIRQRKLIPSGSTWETEIRATSIWCVELIRQAIERQYPEARAMFQPTKSPKPADNHHTNGYVDAAHLDAHKKCTTQKHWKQKSVNEPTASGVNAILIDFFLYDTMKELELKQEESIPHHRTRSIWY
;
A
#
# COMPACT_ATOMS: atom_id res chain seq x y z
N MET A 1 21.35 34.86 35.77
CA MET A 1 21.12 34.62 34.34
C MET A 1 22.35 33.88 33.85
N SER A 2 22.26 32.58 33.60
CA SER A 2 23.40 31.76 33.17
C SER A 2 23.38 31.60 31.66
N ASP A 3 24.40 32.14 31.00
CA ASP A 3 24.63 32.13 29.55
C ASP A 3 25.17 30.78 29.01
N ASP A 4 24.88 29.66 29.68
CA ASP A 4 25.47 28.34 29.37
C ASP A 4 24.49 27.34 28.72
N GLU A 5 23.29 27.76 28.31
CA GLU A 5 22.41 26.88 27.53
C GLU A 5 22.73 26.97 26.03
N ALA A 6 23.14 25.84 25.46
CA ALA A 6 23.42 25.72 24.04
C ALA A 6 22.16 26.03 23.21
N ASP A 7 22.29 27.01 22.30
CA ASP A 7 21.22 27.45 21.42
C ASP A 7 20.64 26.27 20.61
N PRO A 8 19.37 25.91 20.84
CA PRO A 8 18.74 24.77 20.17
C PRO A 8 18.59 24.97 18.66
N GLU A 9 18.50 26.22 18.17
CA GLU A 9 18.49 26.50 16.73
C GLU A 9 19.87 26.28 16.12
N LEU A 10 20.94 26.70 16.81
CA LEU A 10 22.31 26.49 16.37
C LEU A 10 22.66 24.99 16.33
N LEU A 11 22.19 24.21 17.31
CA LEU A 11 22.32 22.75 17.33
C LEU A 11 21.55 22.09 16.18
N ALA A 12 20.36 22.57 15.84
CA ALA A 12 19.59 22.09 14.69
C ALA A 12 20.31 22.40 13.35
N LEU A 13 20.92 23.58 13.25
CA LEU A 13 21.67 24.02 12.06
C LEU A 13 22.98 23.24 11.88
N LEU A 14 23.69 22.95 12.98
CA LEU A 14 24.86 22.07 13.01
C LEU A 14 24.52 20.61 12.68
N ARG A 15 23.38 20.09 13.17
CA ARG A 15 22.88 18.76 12.79
C ARG A 15 22.59 18.68 11.29
N LYS A 16 22.03 19.74 10.70
CA LYS A 16 21.76 19.84 9.26
C LYS A 16 23.03 19.93 8.42
N SER A 17 24.05 20.68 8.85
CA SER A 17 25.32 20.83 8.12
C SER A 17 26.22 19.58 8.22
N LEU A 18 26.09 18.80 9.30
CA LEU A 18 26.81 17.54 9.50
C LEU A 18 26.07 16.30 8.97
N GLY A 19 24.87 16.47 8.38
CA GLY A 19 24.07 15.34 7.87
C GLY A 19 23.52 14.40 8.95
N LEU A 20 23.49 14.86 10.21
CA LEU A 20 23.04 14.11 11.39
C LEU A 20 21.61 14.49 11.83
N GLY A 21 21.06 15.58 11.30
CA GLY A 21 19.62 15.83 11.34
C GLY A 21 19.01 14.99 10.23
N GLY A 22 18.14 14.04 10.60
CA GLY A 22 17.40 13.19 9.66
C GLY A 22 16.47 14.00 8.75
N GLY A 23 17.05 14.80 7.86
CA GLY A 23 16.37 15.32 6.70
C GLY A 23 16.04 14.14 5.81
N ALA A 24 14.78 14.05 5.39
CA ALA A 24 14.30 13.07 4.45
C ALA A 24 15.37 12.83 3.37
N ALA A 25 15.81 11.58 3.24
CA ALA A 25 16.62 11.16 2.11
C ALA A 25 16.02 11.82 0.87
N ASN A 26 16.86 12.50 0.06
CA ASN A 26 16.39 13.22 -1.13
C ASN A 26 15.29 12.39 -1.79
N PRO A 27 14.02 12.86 -1.84
CA PRO A 27 12.91 12.02 -2.28
C PRO A 27 13.12 11.47 -3.70
N HIS A 28 14.05 12.04 -4.47
CA HIS A 28 14.42 11.54 -5.81
C HIS A 28 15.28 10.28 -5.77
N THR A 29 15.93 9.98 -4.65
CA THR A 29 16.79 8.81 -4.44
C THR A 29 16.27 7.88 -3.35
N ALA A 30 15.02 8.06 -2.91
CA ALA A 30 14.43 7.23 -1.87
C ALA A 30 14.29 5.78 -2.34
N GLU A 31 14.71 4.83 -1.50
CA GLU A 31 14.61 3.38 -1.74
C GLU A 31 13.94 2.72 -0.54
N THR A 32 13.02 1.78 -0.80
CA THR A 32 12.38 0.99 0.27
C THR A 32 13.32 -0.10 0.80
N LYS A 33 14.28 -0.54 -0.03
CA LYS A 33 15.16 -1.70 0.16
C LYS A 33 14.45 -3.06 0.22
N VAL A 34 13.13 -3.10 0.00
CA VAL A 34 12.33 -4.34 0.02
C VAL A 34 12.84 -5.32 -1.03
N LEU A 35 13.10 -4.85 -2.26
CA LEU A 35 13.53 -5.71 -3.35
C LEU A 35 14.94 -6.26 -3.14
N GLU A 36 15.88 -5.41 -2.71
CA GLU A 36 17.26 -5.80 -2.38
C GLU A 36 17.28 -6.85 -1.24
N ASN A 37 16.49 -6.62 -0.18
CA ASN A 37 16.38 -7.57 0.92
C ASN A 37 15.74 -8.89 0.47
N SER A 38 14.74 -8.82 -0.40
CA SER A 38 14.06 -10.00 -0.93
C SER A 38 15.00 -10.86 -1.79
N GLN A 39 15.81 -10.23 -2.63
CA GLN A 39 16.87 -10.90 -3.37
C GLN A 39 17.89 -11.57 -2.43
N TYR A 40 18.35 -10.84 -1.40
CA TYR A 40 19.29 -11.40 -0.42
C TYR A 40 18.76 -12.67 0.24
N VAL A 41 17.50 -12.66 0.71
CA VAL A 41 16.90 -13.85 1.31
C VAL A 41 16.77 -14.97 0.28
N PHE A 42 16.32 -14.68 -0.94
CA PHE A 42 16.23 -15.68 -2.01
C PHE A 42 17.58 -16.34 -2.30
N ASP A 43 18.66 -15.56 -2.41
CA ASP A 43 20.00 -16.06 -2.71
C ASP A 43 20.56 -16.98 -1.61
N ASN A 44 20.00 -16.92 -0.40
CA ASN A 44 20.42 -17.69 0.78
C ASN A 44 19.30 -18.62 1.32
N ALA A 45 18.18 -18.76 0.61
CA ALA A 45 17.05 -19.59 1.02
C ALA A 45 17.39 -21.08 0.89
N ILE A 46 16.91 -21.88 1.84
CA ILE A 46 17.13 -23.34 1.87
C ILE A 46 15.85 -24.09 1.53
N ASP A 47 14.70 -23.61 2.00
CA ASP A 47 13.41 -24.29 1.94
C ASP A 47 12.50 -23.78 0.82
N VAL A 48 12.83 -22.63 0.22
CA VAL A 48 12.07 -22.06 -0.91
C VAL A 48 13.00 -21.78 -2.09
N ALA A 49 12.62 -22.27 -3.27
CA ALA A 49 13.38 -22.08 -4.50
C ALA A 49 12.48 -21.64 -5.65
N LEU A 50 13.09 -21.04 -6.68
CA LEU A 50 12.40 -20.63 -7.91
C LEU A 50 12.71 -21.56 -9.07
N SER A 51 11.74 -21.74 -9.96
CA SER A 51 11.94 -22.45 -11.22
C SER A 51 12.07 -21.46 -12.39
N PRO A 52 13.27 -21.27 -12.97
CA PRO A 52 13.47 -20.29 -14.05
C PRO A 52 12.60 -20.52 -15.28
N VAL A 53 12.36 -21.80 -15.63
CA VAL A 53 11.49 -22.19 -16.74
C VAL A 53 10.05 -21.74 -16.47
N HIS A 54 9.49 -22.10 -15.31
CA HIS A 54 8.12 -21.73 -14.98
C HIS A 54 7.93 -20.23 -14.74
N VAL A 55 8.94 -19.51 -14.26
CA VAL A 55 8.93 -18.04 -14.18
C VAL A 55 8.77 -17.42 -15.57
N LYS A 56 9.49 -17.93 -16.57
CA LYS A 56 9.36 -17.47 -17.96
C LYS A 56 7.99 -17.79 -18.54
N ASP A 57 7.48 -19.00 -18.29
CA ASP A 57 6.14 -19.42 -18.75
C ASP A 57 5.02 -18.62 -18.06
N ALA A 58 5.18 -18.31 -16.78
CA ALA A 58 4.26 -17.49 -16.02
C ALA A 58 4.21 -16.06 -16.56
N ALA A 59 5.36 -15.46 -16.91
CA ALA A 59 5.42 -14.15 -17.54
C ALA A 59 4.56 -14.08 -18.82
N ASP A 60 4.70 -15.06 -19.73
CA ASP A 60 3.89 -15.13 -20.95
C ASP A 60 2.39 -15.30 -20.64
N LYS A 61 2.04 -16.24 -19.75
CA LYS A 61 0.65 -16.52 -19.37
C LYS A 61 -0.03 -15.32 -18.70
N ILE A 62 0.64 -14.69 -17.74
CA ILE A 62 0.13 -13.54 -16.99
C ILE A 62 -0.11 -12.39 -17.96
N TRP A 63 0.90 -12.02 -18.77
CA TRP A 63 0.77 -10.92 -19.72
C TRP A 63 -0.40 -11.14 -20.70
N ARG A 64 -0.47 -12.29 -21.35
CA ARG A 64 -1.56 -12.59 -22.31
C ARG A 64 -2.94 -12.55 -21.66
N ASN A 65 -3.07 -13.06 -20.44
CA ASN A 65 -4.35 -13.04 -19.73
C ASN A 65 -4.73 -11.64 -19.27
N MET A 66 -3.77 -10.83 -18.79
CA MET A 66 -4.01 -9.42 -18.46
C MET A 66 -4.49 -8.65 -19.69
N GLN A 67 -3.85 -8.84 -20.86
CA GLN A 67 -4.30 -8.21 -22.11
C GLN A 67 -5.69 -8.67 -22.53
N LYS A 68 -5.97 -9.99 -22.44
CA LYS A 68 -7.29 -10.56 -22.76
C LYS A 68 -8.40 -10.02 -21.85
N LYS A 69 -8.13 -9.88 -20.55
CA LYS A 69 -9.07 -9.34 -19.56
C LYS A 69 -9.12 -7.80 -19.56
N ARG A 70 -8.23 -7.12 -20.31
CA ARG A 70 -8.00 -5.67 -20.21
C ARG A 70 -7.79 -5.22 -18.76
N TYR A 71 -6.98 -6.01 -18.04
CA TYR A 71 -6.76 -5.83 -16.61
C TYR A 71 -6.09 -4.48 -16.35
N SER A 72 -6.64 -3.71 -15.40
CA SER A 72 -6.19 -2.36 -15.07
C SER A 72 -6.63 -1.98 -13.66
N THR A 73 -6.17 -0.84 -13.16
CA THR A 73 -6.57 -0.28 -11.85
C THR A 73 -8.04 0.10 -11.77
N GLN A 74 -8.74 0.15 -12.91
CA GLN A 74 -10.14 0.59 -12.97
C GLN A 74 -11.09 -0.30 -12.16
N SER A 75 -10.76 -1.60 -12.01
CA SER A 75 -11.55 -2.53 -11.20
C SER A 75 -11.64 -2.13 -9.73
N TRP A 76 -10.61 -1.44 -9.20
CA TRP A 76 -10.65 -0.89 -7.85
C TRP A 76 -11.70 0.21 -7.76
N ALA A 77 -11.71 1.17 -8.69
CA ALA A 77 -12.63 2.31 -8.67
C ALA A 77 -14.10 1.91 -8.90
N ASP A 78 -14.33 0.84 -9.65
CA ASP A 78 -15.67 0.40 -10.05
C ASP A 78 -16.42 -0.38 -8.94
N HIS A 79 -15.77 -0.71 -7.81
CA HIS A 79 -16.40 -1.51 -6.75
C HIS A 79 -17.43 -0.71 -5.93
N GLU A 80 -18.59 -1.32 -5.65
CA GLU A 80 -19.75 -0.64 -5.05
C GLU A 80 -19.55 -0.11 -3.61
N LEU A 81 -18.52 -0.62 -2.93
CA LEU A 81 -18.15 -0.19 -1.57
C LEU A 81 -17.00 0.82 -1.54
N HIS A 82 -16.34 1.10 -2.65
CA HIS A 82 -15.27 2.09 -2.67
C HIS A 82 -15.83 3.51 -2.89
N PRO A 83 -15.20 4.54 -2.28
CA PRO A 83 -15.59 5.92 -2.52
C PRO A 83 -15.57 6.25 -4.01
N GLN A 84 -16.62 6.92 -4.47
CA GLN A 84 -16.76 7.34 -5.86
C GLN A 84 -16.24 8.77 -6.10
N SER A 85 -16.11 9.55 -5.03
CA SER A 85 -15.38 10.82 -5.07
C SER A 85 -13.88 10.57 -5.28
N LYS A 86 -13.17 11.61 -5.72
CA LYS A 86 -11.71 11.62 -5.87
C LYS A 86 -11.16 12.87 -5.20
N ASP A 87 -11.48 13.00 -3.92
CA ASP A 87 -11.14 14.14 -3.07
C ASP A 87 -10.38 13.69 -1.82
N GLU A 88 -10.15 14.64 -0.92
CA GLU A 88 -9.43 14.43 0.35
C GLU A 88 -10.08 13.35 1.22
N SER A 89 -11.42 13.29 1.25
CA SER A 89 -12.14 12.27 2.03
C SER A 89 -11.88 10.84 1.51
N THR A 90 -11.58 10.70 0.21
CA THR A 90 -11.21 9.43 -0.39
C THR A 90 -9.83 8.98 0.08
N VAL A 91 -8.90 9.93 0.23
CA VAL A 91 -7.56 9.67 0.78
C VAL A 91 -7.67 9.19 2.23
N ASP A 92 -8.47 9.87 3.06
CA ASP A 92 -8.69 9.48 4.46
C ASP A 92 -9.36 8.11 4.60
N PHE A 93 -10.30 7.79 3.70
CA PHE A 93 -10.93 6.48 3.64
C PHE A 93 -9.91 5.39 3.33
N ILE A 94 -9.10 5.55 2.28
CA ILE A 94 -8.07 4.58 1.88
C ILE A 94 -7.06 4.39 3.01
N PHE A 95 -6.60 5.49 3.60
CA PHE A 95 -5.69 5.45 4.73
C PHE A 95 -6.24 4.65 5.91
N THR A 96 -7.48 4.95 6.33
CA THR A 96 -8.15 4.24 7.43
C THR A 96 -8.37 2.76 7.11
N MET A 97 -8.76 2.47 5.87
CA MET A 97 -8.96 1.10 5.40
C MET A 97 -7.67 0.29 5.47
N ASP A 98 -6.56 0.78 4.90
CA ASP A 98 -5.27 0.06 4.91
C ASP A 98 -4.61 -0.01 6.27
N LEU A 99 -4.96 0.95 7.13
CA LEU A 99 -4.60 0.92 8.54
C LEU A 99 -5.31 -0.20 9.32
N LEU A 100 -6.49 -0.64 8.86
CA LEU A 100 -7.29 -1.68 9.49
C LEU A 100 -7.27 -3.01 8.73
N ASN A 101 -6.55 -3.08 7.61
CA ASN A 101 -6.51 -4.20 6.67
C ASN A 101 -5.61 -5.38 7.11
N PHE A 102 -5.81 -5.86 8.34
CA PHE A 102 -5.18 -7.09 8.82
C PHE A 102 -5.91 -8.33 8.26
N SER A 103 -5.25 -9.48 8.34
CA SER A 103 -5.80 -10.77 7.91
C SER A 103 -7.23 -11.08 8.42
N PHE A 104 -8.06 -11.59 7.51
CA PHE A 104 -9.44 -12.04 7.75
C PHE A 104 -9.64 -13.56 7.57
N TRP A 105 -8.58 -14.35 7.40
CA TRP A 105 -8.74 -15.80 7.29
C TRP A 105 -9.17 -16.41 8.63
N SER A 106 -10.04 -17.41 8.58
CA SER A 106 -10.56 -18.12 9.76
C SER A 106 -10.51 -19.63 9.54
N GLU A 107 -10.38 -20.40 10.62
CA GLU A 107 -10.52 -21.85 10.60
C GLU A 107 -11.99 -22.30 10.61
N LEU A 108 -12.92 -21.37 10.86
CA LEU A 108 -14.34 -21.66 10.89
C LEU A 108 -14.90 -21.93 9.48
N PRO A 109 -15.98 -22.72 9.39
CA PRO A 109 -16.79 -22.85 8.18
C PRO A 109 -17.28 -21.48 7.68
N ASP A 110 -17.45 -21.33 6.35
CA ASP A 110 -17.75 -20.06 5.68
C ASP A 110 -18.97 -19.32 6.27
N ASP A 111 -20.01 -20.05 6.68
CA ASP A 111 -21.24 -19.50 7.25
C ASP A 111 -21.06 -18.93 8.66
N LYS A 112 -19.96 -19.30 9.35
CA LYS A 112 -19.63 -18.88 10.73
C LYS A 112 -18.54 -17.83 10.81
N ARG A 113 -17.92 -17.48 9.67
CA ARG A 113 -16.83 -16.50 9.64
C ARG A 113 -17.33 -15.08 9.83
N PHE A 114 -16.45 -14.23 10.37
CA PHE A 114 -16.67 -12.79 10.50
C PHE A 114 -17.24 -12.20 9.20
N ALA A 115 -18.42 -11.61 9.32
CA ALA A 115 -19.16 -11.10 8.19
C ALA A 115 -19.92 -9.83 8.59
N ILE A 116 -20.16 -8.96 7.61
CA ILE A 116 -20.91 -7.72 7.82
C ILE A 116 -22.13 -7.71 6.91
N GLU A 117 -23.30 -7.55 7.50
CA GLU A 117 -24.51 -7.24 6.75
C GLU A 117 -24.59 -5.73 6.52
N TYR A 118 -24.67 -5.35 5.24
CA TYR A 118 -24.74 -3.97 4.81
C TYR A 118 -25.40 -3.87 3.43
N ARG A 119 -26.33 -2.92 3.27
CA ARG A 119 -27.13 -2.71 2.05
C ARG A 119 -27.81 -4.00 1.52
N GLY A 120 -28.32 -4.82 2.43
CA GLY A 120 -29.02 -6.06 2.10
C GLY A 120 -28.14 -7.21 1.58
N LYS A 121 -26.80 -7.06 1.65
CA LYS A 121 -25.83 -8.09 1.28
C LYS A 121 -24.97 -8.47 2.48
N ARG A 122 -24.52 -9.73 2.50
CA ARG A 122 -23.54 -10.24 3.46
C ARG A 122 -22.15 -10.17 2.85
N TRP A 123 -21.26 -9.43 3.49
CA TRP A 123 -19.87 -9.24 3.10
C TRP A 123 -18.94 -10.10 3.95
N THR A 124 -17.89 -10.63 3.36
CA THR A 124 -16.89 -11.51 4.02
C THR A 124 -15.47 -11.08 3.66
N GLY A 125 -14.50 -11.48 4.49
CA GLY A 125 -13.08 -11.19 4.26
C GLY A 125 -12.79 -9.69 4.29
N TYR A 126 -11.96 -9.22 3.34
CA TYR A 126 -11.65 -7.79 3.17
C TYR A 126 -12.91 -6.93 2.99
N TRP A 127 -13.90 -7.41 2.25
CA TRP A 127 -15.13 -6.64 2.01
C TRP A 127 -15.96 -6.41 3.28
N SER A 128 -15.82 -7.25 4.31
CA SER A 128 -16.42 -6.98 5.62
C SER A 128 -15.90 -5.68 6.22
N LEU A 129 -14.60 -5.41 6.13
CA LEU A 129 -14.01 -4.18 6.65
C LEU A 129 -14.52 -2.96 5.89
N VAL A 130 -14.49 -3.00 4.56
CA VAL A 130 -14.97 -1.88 3.73
C VAL A 130 -16.45 -1.61 3.99
N ALA A 131 -17.27 -2.66 4.13
CA ALA A 131 -18.68 -2.55 4.48
C ALA A 131 -18.90 -1.95 5.88
N ALA A 132 -18.06 -2.30 6.86
CA ALA A 132 -18.14 -1.73 8.21
C ALA A 132 -17.80 -0.23 8.23
N LEU A 133 -16.77 0.20 7.47
CA LEU A 133 -16.39 1.61 7.34
C LEU A 133 -17.49 2.42 6.64
N GLN A 134 -18.02 1.90 5.53
CA GLN A 134 -19.14 2.55 4.82
C GLN A 134 -20.40 2.63 5.68
N ARG A 135 -20.72 1.57 6.44
CA ARG A 135 -21.82 1.58 7.39
C ARG A 135 -21.65 2.65 8.47
N ALA A 136 -20.45 2.79 9.02
CA ALA A 136 -20.17 3.82 10.01
C ALA A 136 -20.37 5.25 9.44
N LEU A 137 -19.90 5.50 8.21
CA LEU A 137 -20.09 6.78 7.54
C LEU A 137 -21.57 7.07 7.26
N ASP A 138 -22.34 6.07 6.78
CA ASP A 138 -23.79 6.19 6.57
C ASP A 138 -24.55 6.45 7.89
N ASP A 139 -24.05 5.90 9.01
CA ASP A 139 -24.57 6.13 10.37
C ASP A 139 -24.11 7.48 10.97
N GLY A 140 -23.36 8.30 10.21
CA GLY A 140 -22.88 9.61 10.64
C GLY A 140 -21.67 9.60 11.58
N ILE A 141 -20.98 8.45 11.70
CA ILE A 141 -19.77 8.30 12.49
C ILE A 141 -18.57 8.68 11.60
N PRO A 142 -17.78 9.71 11.93
CA PRO A 142 -16.65 10.16 11.11
C PRO A 142 -15.42 9.24 11.27
N ILE A 143 -15.59 7.93 11.08
CA ILE A 143 -14.57 6.92 11.39
C ILE A 143 -13.28 7.06 10.56
N THR A 144 -13.32 7.77 9.45
CA THR A 144 -12.14 7.98 8.60
C THR A 144 -11.34 9.22 8.96
N THR A 145 -11.85 10.10 9.84
CA THR A 145 -11.15 11.33 10.18
C THR A 145 -10.16 11.09 11.32
N PRO A 146 -8.92 11.61 11.24
CA PRO A 146 -7.95 11.47 12.33
C PRO A 146 -8.46 11.99 13.68
N GLU A 147 -9.26 13.05 13.69
CA GLU A 147 -9.81 13.65 14.91
C GLU A 147 -10.78 12.73 15.65
N PHE A 148 -11.50 11.86 14.94
CA PHE A 148 -12.40 10.90 15.58
C PHE A 148 -11.62 9.98 16.53
N TRP A 149 -10.44 9.53 16.11
CA TRP A 149 -9.63 8.57 16.85
C TRP A 149 -8.79 9.18 17.97
N THR A 150 -8.68 10.50 18.07
CA THR A 150 -8.00 11.18 19.19
C THR A 150 -8.92 11.46 20.36
N LYS A 151 -10.23 11.55 20.12
CA LYS A 151 -11.23 11.88 21.13
C LYS A 151 -11.75 10.63 21.82
N GLU A 152 -11.18 10.31 22.99
CA GLU A 152 -11.53 9.11 23.75
C GLU A 152 -13.02 9.04 24.16
N ASP A 153 -13.69 10.19 24.27
CA ASP A 153 -15.11 10.31 24.55
C ASP A 153 -16.01 10.05 23.34
N GLU A 154 -15.53 10.33 22.12
CA GLU A 154 -16.23 10.04 20.87
C GLU A 154 -15.91 8.60 20.38
N CYS A 155 -14.64 8.20 20.35
CA CYS A 155 -14.17 6.88 19.91
C CYS A 155 -14.11 5.87 21.07
N THR A 156 -15.28 5.56 21.64
CA THR A 156 -15.38 4.57 22.72
C THR A 156 -15.26 3.12 22.22
N GLU A 157 -14.79 2.21 23.07
CA GLU A 157 -14.75 0.77 22.74
C GLU A 157 -16.14 0.22 22.38
N ALA A 158 -17.19 0.71 23.05
CA ALA A 158 -18.57 0.33 22.76
C ALA A 158 -19.01 0.77 21.35
N LEU A 159 -18.63 1.99 20.93
CA LEU A 159 -18.90 2.47 19.58
C LEU A 159 -18.14 1.65 18.53
N LEU A 160 -16.87 1.34 18.76
CA LEU A 160 -16.09 0.51 17.83
C LEU A 160 -16.65 -0.91 17.73
N LYS A 161 -17.04 -1.52 18.85
CA LYS A 161 -17.75 -2.81 18.86
C LYS A 161 -19.07 -2.73 18.08
N HIS A 162 -19.78 -1.62 18.18
CA HIS A 162 -20.98 -1.39 17.38
C HIS A 162 -20.63 -1.28 15.88
N VAL A 163 -19.64 -0.49 15.50
CA VAL A 163 -19.23 -0.31 14.10
C VAL A 163 -18.79 -1.62 13.46
N PHE A 164 -17.93 -2.39 14.13
CA PHE A 164 -17.40 -3.65 13.63
C PHE A 164 -18.24 -4.87 14.02
N ARG A 165 -19.47 -4.68 14.52
CA ARG A 165 -20.36 -5.79 14.91
C ARG A 165 -20.58 -6.74 13.74
N SER A 166 -20.29 -8.02 14.00
CA SER A 166 -20.42 -9.10 13.04
C SER A 166 -21.88 -9.54 12.87
N ALA A 167 -22.21 -10.07 11.71
CA ALA A 167 -23.44 -10.81 11.45
C ALA A 167 -23.35 -12.28 11.90
N THR A 168 -22.20 -12.70 12.41
CA THR A 168 -21.95 -14.04 12.98
C THR A 168 -21.37 -13.95 14.39
N GLU A 169 -21.24 -15.10 15.05
CA GLU A 169 -20.57 -15.21 16.35
C GLU A 169 -19.06 -14.88 16.30
N GLU A 170 -18.40 -15.02 15.15
CA GLU A 170 -16.99 -14.60 15.01
C GLU A 170 -16.92 -13.07 14.91
N GLU A 171 -16.30 -12.43 15.90
CA GLU A 171 -16.00 -11.00 15.93
C GLU A 171 -14.84 -10.65 14.96
N ILE A 172 -14.66 -9.36 14.67
CA ILE A 172 -13.52 -8.94 13.86
C ILE A 172 -12.22 -9.31 14.61
N PRO A 173 -11.26 -9.97 13.95
CA PRO A 173 -9.99 -10.29 14.59
C PRO A 173 -9.29 -9.01 15.08
N LEU A 174 -8.53 -9.09 16.17
CA LEU A 174 -7.64 -8.00 16.62
C LEU A 174 -8.33 -6.63 16.84
N LEU A 175 -9.62 -6.59 17.19
CA LEU A 175 -10.32 -5.34 17.50
C LEU A 175 -9.69 -4.59 18.67
N SER A 176 -9.65 -5.24 19.85
CA SER A 176 -9.09 -4.73 21.10
C SER A 176 -7.98 -5.68 21.56
N GLY A 177 -6.71 -5.27 21.45
CA GLY A 177 -5.59 -6.02 22.01
C GLY A 177 -5.48 -5.84 23.53
N THR A 178 -4.93 -6.81 24.26
CA THR A 178 -4.43 -6.57 25.64
C THR A 178 -3.38 -5.45 25.61
N ALA A 179 -3.10 -4.76 26.72
CA ALA A 179 -2.19 -3.59 26.74
C ALA A 179 -0.82 -3.83 26.06
N ALA A 180 -0.29 -5.07 26.08
CA ALA A 180 0.93 -5.47 25.39
C ALA A 180 0.75 -5.81 23.88
N MET A 181 -0.47 -6.18 23.46
CA MET A 181 -0.88 -6.44 22.06
C MET A 181 -1.48 -5.19 21.39
N SER A 182 -1.67 -4.10 22.13
CA SER A 182 -2.34 -2.89 21.67
C SER A 182 -1.69 -2.34 20.39
N ALA A 183 -0.37 -2.21 20.34
CA ALA A 183 0.36 -1.73 19.16
C ALA A 183 0.20 -2.60 17.89
N GLY A 184 -0.12 -3.89 18.04
CA GLY A 184 -0.39 -4.83 16.94
C GLY A 184 -1.89 -5.09 16.69
N SER A 185 -2.77 -4.36 17.37
CA SER A 185 -4.22 -4.42 17.17
C SER A 185 -4.70 -3.32 16.22
N ARG A 186 -5.92 -3.47 15.70
CA ARG A 186 -6.59 -2.44 14.90
C ARG A 186 -6.68 -1.12 15.66
N LEU A 187 -7.10 -1.17 16.92
CA LEU A 187 -7.25 0.02 17.76
C LEU A 187 -5.91 0.70 18.10
N GLY A 188 -4.89 -0.05 18.49
CA GLY A 188 -3.61 0.58 18.83
C GLY A 188 -2.80 1.04 17.62
N SER A 189 -3.07 0.49 16.43
CA SER A 189 -2.57 1.07 15.18
C SER A 189 -3.15 2.48 14.99
N MET A 190 -4.48 2.63 15.09
CA MET A 190 -5.13 3.95 15.01
C MET A 190 -4.63 4.93 16.07
N GLN A 191 -4.58 4.52 17.34
CA GLN A 191 -4.15 5.38 18.46
C GLN A 191 -2.68 5.79 18.39
N GLY A 192 -1.80 4.90 17.93
CA GLY A 192 -0.39 5.21 17.72
C GLY A 192 -0.20 6.24 16.62
N LEU A 193 -0.94 6.10 15.51
CA LEU A 193 -0.90 7.02 14.39
C LEU A 193 -1.46 8.39 14.74
N THR A 194 -2.56 8.49 15.46
CA THR A 194 -3.18 9.79 15.75
C THR A 194 -2.35 10.64 16.71
N LYS A 195 -1.70 10.00 17.70
CA LYS A 195 -0.72 10.68 18.58
C LYS A 195 0.46 11.24 17.79
N GLN A 196 0.98 10.49 16.82
CA GLN A 196 2.14 10.91 16.04
C GLN A 196 1.76 11.91 14.93
N SER A 197 0.63 11.69 14.25
CA SER A 197 0.11 12.56 13.19
C SER A 197 -0.34 13.94 13.69
N SER A 198 -0.77 14.05 14.95
CA SER A 198 -1.11 15.35 15.55
C SER A 198 0.13 16.20 15.84
N GLN A 199 1.30 15.58 15.95
CA GLN A 199 2.57 16.27 16.24
C GLN A 199 3.34 16.58 14.96
N ASP A 200 3.32 15.67 13.99
CA ASP A 200 4.22 15.72 12.83
C ASP A 200 3.55 16.11 11.50
N PHE A 201 2.22 15.93 11.35
CA PHE A 201 1.52 16.07 10.06
C PHE A 201 0.28 16.98 10.07
N ASP A 202 0.17 17.88 11.06
CA ASP A 202 -0.96 18.83 11.22
C ASP A 202 -2.36 18.16 11.11
N GLY A 203 -2.46 16.92 11.61
CA GLY A 203 -3.72 16.17 11.63
C GLY A 203 -4.22 15.63 10.29
N SER A 204 -3.49 15.78 9.16
CA SER A 204 -3.94 15.30 7.85
C SER A 204 -2.94 14.37 7.17
N PHE A 205 -3.41 13.21 6.70
CA PHE A 205 -2.58 12.28 5.94
C PHE A 205 -2.13 12.85 4.58
N LEU A 206 -2.83 13.84 4.03
CA LEU A 206 -2.41 14.53 2.81
C LEU A 206 -1.02 15.14 2.94
N ASN A 207 -0.68 15.64 4.13
CA ASN A 207 0.63 16.23 4.40
C ASN A 207 1.74 15.18 4.24
N CYS A 208 1.50 13.91 4.58
CA CYS A 208 2.45 12.83 4.30
C CYS A 208 2.73 12.66 2.80
N ILE A 209 1.70 12.79 1.94
CA ILE A 209 1.84 12.70 0.48
C ILE A 209 2.66 13.88 -0.04
N TYR A 210 2.39 15.09 0.46
CA TYR A 210 3.12 16.30 0.09
C TYR A 210 4.58 16.27 0.57
N ASP A 211 4.84 15.81 1.80
CA ASP A 211 6.17 15.67 2.38
C ASP A 211 7.01 14.62 1.64
N ALA A 212 6.36 13.54 1.18
CA ALA A 212 6.98 12.55 0.30
C ALA A 212 7.26 13.10 -1.11
N ASN A 213 6.78 14.31 -1.44
CA ASN A 213 6.95 14.96 -2.74
C ASN A 213 6.57 14.03 -3.90
N TYR A 214 5.43 13.35 -3.75
CA TYR A 214 4.89 12.41 -4.75
C TYR A 214 5.89 11.29 -5.13
N SER A 215 6.75 10.88 -4.19
CA SER A 215 7.56 9.66 -4.29
C SER A 215 6.91 8.53 -3.47
N ALA A 216 6.61 7.42 -4.14
CA ALA A 216 6.10 6.20 -3.55
C ALA A 216 7.07 5.64 -2.50
N ALA A 217 8.36 5.57 -2.82
CA ALA A 217 9.37 5.05 -1.90
C ALA A 217 9.58 5.97 -0.69
N ALA A 218 9.56 7.29 -0.89
CA ALA A 218 9.64 8.23 0.22
C ALA A 218 8.43 8.12 1.16
N LEU A 219 7.22 7.97 0.60
CA LEU A 219 6.00 7.82 1.39
C LEU A 219 6.01 6.50 2.20
N VAL A 220 6.46 5.39 1.61
CA VAL A 220 6.68 4.13 2.36
C VAL A 220 7.65 4.34 3.53
N ASN A 221 8.79 4.99 3.29
CA ASN A 221 9.78 5.22 4.34
C ASN A 221 9.21 6.13 5.44
N LEU A 222 8.56 7.24 5.08
CA LEU A 222 7.91 8.16 6.00
C LEU A 222 6.87 7.43 6.87
N LEU A 223 6.05 6.57 6.27
CA LEU A 223 5.09 5.75 6.99
C LEU A 223 5.76 4.81 7.98
N THR A 224 6.79 4.08 7.57
CA THR A 224 7.45 3.04 8.40
C THR A 224 8.35 3.62 9.50
N GLU A 225 8.89 4.83 9.29
CA GLU A 225 9.66 5.57 10.27
C GLU A 225 8.76 6.13 11.36
N ASN A 226 7.62 6.72 10.97
CA ASN A 226 6.71 7.37 11.90
C ASN A 226 5.66 6.43 12.51
N PHE A 227 5.33 5.32 11.87
CA PHE A 227 4.23 4.48 12.33
C PHE A 227 4.67 3.02 12.45
N SER A 228 4.78 2.56 13.70
CA SER A 228 5.27 1.21 14.01
C SER A 228 4.40 0.10 13.43
N CYS A 229 3.09 0.32 13.27
CA CYS A 229 2.17 -0.65 12.65
C CYS A 229 2.45 -0.89 11.16
N PHE A 230 3.12 0.05 10.47
CA PHE A 230 3.55 -0.11 9.08
C PHE A 230 4.96 -0.72 8.96
N ARG A 231 5.72 -0.81 10.06
CA ARG A 231 7.11 -1.29 10.10
C ARG A 231 7.20 -2.83 10.10
N ASP A 232 6.75 -3.43 9.01
CA ASP A 232 6.81 -4.87 8.73
C ASP A 232 8.25 -5.31 8.35
N GLU A 233 8.96 -5.86 9.33
CA GLU A 233 10.37 -6.22 9.25
C GLU A 233 10.68 -7.48 10.07
N THR A 234 11.75 -8.19 9.68
CA THR A 234 12.27 -9.37 10.38
C THR A 234 13.80 -9.40 10.33
N SER A 235 14.40 -10.42 10.95
CA SER A 235 15.82 -10.74 10.84
C SER A 235 16.01 -12.07 10.11
N PHE A 236 16.91 -12.09 9.13
CA PHE A 236 17.32 -13.29 8.41
C PHE A 236 18.84 -13.33 8.38
N GLU A 237 19.44 -14.38 8.95
CA GLU A 237 20.89 -14.56 9.04
C GLU A 237 21.63 -13.33 9.62
N GLY A 238 21.02 -12.69 10.63
CA GLY A 238 21.59 -11.51 11.28
C GLY A 238 21.45 -10.20 10.48
N ARG A 239 20.77 -10.22 9.33
CA ARG A 239 20.44 -9.02 8.55
C ARG A 239 18.98 -8.65 8.71
N ARG A 240 18.71 -7.34 8.83
CA ARG A 240 17.35 -6.79 8.80
C ARG A 240 16.76 -6.96 7.40
N VAL A 241 15.57 -7.53 7.32
CA VAL A 241 14.79 -7.72 6.10
C VAL A 241 13.51 -6.91 6.22
N ARG A 242 13.22 -6.10 5.19
CA ARG A 242 12.06 -5.22 5.13
C ARG A 242 11.03 -5.76 4.14
N PHE A 243 9.76 -5.80 4.55
CA PHE A 243 8.65 -6.16 3.67
C PHE A 243 7.69 -5.00 3.47
N TYR A 244 7.45 -4.19 4.52
CA TYR A 244 6.61 -2.99 4.47
C TYR A 244 5.26 -3.19 3.76
N LYS A 245 4.66 -4.38 3.92
CA LYS A 245 3.55 -4.85 3.10
C LYS A 245 2.40 -3.85 3.07
N ARG A 246 1.89 -3.46 4.25
CA ARG A 246 0.76 -2.54 4.38
C ARG A 246 1.06 -1.12 3.94
N ALA A 247 2.29 -0.65 4.14
CA ALA A 247 2.70 0.65 3.61
C ALA A 247 2.65 0.61 2.09
N GLN A 248 3.20 -0.43 1.47
CA GLN A 248 3.17 -0.61 0.01
C GLN A 248 1.74 -0.73 -0.53
N ILE A 249 0.83 -1.43 0.16
CA ILE A 249 -0.60 -1.51 -0.23
C ILE A 249 -1.24 -0.12 -0.22
N LEU A 250 -1.03 0.68 0.82
CA LEU A 250 -1.56 2.04 0.90
C LEU A 250 -1.15 2.91 -0.30
N ILE A 251 0.12 2.85 -0.72
CA ILE A 251 0.57 3.57 -1.92
C ILE A 251 -0.12 3.02 -3.17
N ALA A 252 -0.26 1.71 -3.28
CA ALA A 252 -0.89 1.07 -4.43
C ALA A 252 -2.38 1.37 -4.54
N ASP A 253 -3.11 1.43 -3.43
CA ASP A 253 -4.54 1.76 -3.39
C ASP A 253 -4.78 3.24 -3.74
N LEU A 254 -3.94 4.15 -3.25
CA LEU A 254 -3.96 5.56 -3.70
C LEU A 254 -3.68 5.67 -5.20
N TRP A 255 -2.63 5.00 -5.68
CA TRP A 255 -2.27 5.00 -7.08
C TRP A 255 -3.41 4.46 -7.96
N ALA A 256 -4.02 3.33 -7.57
CA ALA A 256 -5.09 2.68 -8.30
C ALA A 256 -6.39 3.49 -8.27
N CYS A 257 -6.82 3.97 -7.10
CA CYS A 257 -8.02 4.80 -6.94
C CYS A 257 -7.99 6.05 -7.83
N PHE A 258 -6.86 6.75 -7.82
CA PHE A 258 -6.71 8.00 -8.57
C PHE A 258 -6.16 7.78 -9.99
N ASN A 259 -6.00 6.54 -10.45
CA ASN A 259 -5.46 6.19 -11.78
C ASN A 259 -4.13 6.93 -12.08
N GLY A 260 -3.23 7.03 -11.10
CA GLY A 260 -1.94 7.69 -11.27
C GLY A 260 -2.00 9.22 -11.38
N GLN A 261 -3.10 9.86 -10.98
CA GLN A 261 -3.28 11.32 -11.04
C GLN A 261 -3.52 11.92 -9.65
N SER A 262 -3.40 13.23 -9.49
CA SER A 262 -3.70 13.93 -8.22
C SER A 262 -3.02 13.26 -7.01
N PHE A 263 -3.77 12.77 -6.02
CA PHE A 263 -3.22 12.13 -4.81
C PHE A 263 -2.61 10.75 -5.06
N GLY A 264 -2.83 10.14 -6.23
CA GLY A 264 -2.19 8.90 -6.66
C GLY A 264 -1.06 9.12 -7.67
N GLU A 265 -0.66 10.36 -7.96
CA GLU A 265 0.48 10.63 -8.83
C GLU A 265 1.78 10.25 -8.10
N PHE A 266 2.42 9.15 -8.48
CA PHE A 266 3.71 8.75 -7.92
C PHE A 266 4.74 8.60 -9.03
N ARG A 267 5.80 9.40 -8.97
CA ARG A 267 6.83 9.46 -10.02
C ARG A 267 7.72 8.21 -10.11
N ASP A 268 7.73 7.41 -9.06
CA ASP A 268 8.55 6.21 -8.89
C ASP A 268 7.69 5.03 -8.39
N ILE A 269 6.42 4.95 -8.84
CA ILE A 269 5.49 3.88 -8.47
C ILE A 269 6.05 2.47 -8.73
N ASP A 270 6.93 2.31 -9.72
CA ASP A 270 7.60 1.05 -10.06
C ASP A 270 8.55 0.54 -8.95
N LYS A 271 8.85 1.35 -7.93
CA LYS A 271 9.59 0.91 -6.73
C LYS A 271 8.73 0.12 -5.75
N ILE A 272 7.41 0.19 -5.88
CA ILE A 272 6.50 -0.64 -5.10
C ILE A 272 6.51 -2.06 -5.68
N THR A 273 6.78 -3.01 -4.80
CA THR A 273 6.85 -4.43 -5.13
C THR A 273 5.47 -5.09 -5.03
N MET A 274 5.39 -6.39 -5.34
CA MET A 274 4.22 -7.18 -4.95
C MET A 274 4.09 -7.23 -3.42
N PHE A 275 2.90 -7.53 -2.92
CA PHE A 275 2.66 -7.54 -1.48
C PHE A 275 2.89 -8.95 -0.95
N ALA A 276 3.86 -9.11 -0.04
CA ALA A 276 4.20 -10.39 0.56
C ALA A 276 3.09 -10.89 1.50
N ASP A 277 2.00 -11.39 0.93
CA ASP A 277 0.85 -11.98 1.57
C ASP A 277 0.89 -13.53 1.53
N TYR A 278 -0.22 -14.18 1.92
CA TYR A 278 -0.34 -15.64 1.93
C TYR A 278 -0.93 -16.24 0.63
N ARG A 279 -1.54 -15.41 -0.23
CA ARG A 279 -2.23 -15.81 -1.48
C ARG A 279 -1.29 -15.84 -2.66
N ILE A 280 -0.44 -14.83 -2.80
CA ILE A 280 0.49 -14.76 -3.92
C ILE A 280 1.51 -15.90 -3.92
N PRO A 281 2.16 -16.29 -2.80
CA PRO A 281 2.99 -17.50 -2.79
C PRO A 281 2.23 -18.76 -3.22
N GLN A 282 0.94 -18.87 -2.87
CA GLN A 282 0.08 -19.97 -3.31
C GLN A 282 -0.14 -19.93 -4.84
N ALA A 283 -0.40 -18.73 -5.40
CA ALA A 283 -0.52 -18.51 -6.84
C ALA A 283 0.77 -18.89 -7.59
N LEU A 284 1.92 -18.43 -7.09
CA LEU A 284 3.21 -18.70 -7.69
C LEU A 284 3.58 -20.19 -7.60
N HIS A 285 3.21 -20.87 -6.51
CA HIS A 285 3.34 -22.32 -6.42
C HIS A 285 2.44 -23.04 -7.43
N GLN A 286 1.19 -22.59 -7.61
CA GLN A 286 0.26 -23.14 -8.60
C GLN A 286 0.76 -22.96 -10.04
N LEU A 287 1.48 -21.87 -10.32
CA LEU A 287 2.16 -21.63 -11.59
C LEU A 287 3.47 -22.44 -11.75
N GLY A 288 3.88 -23.18 -10.73
CA GLY A 288 5.15 -23.93 -10.70
C GLY A 288 6.39 -23.05 -10.50
N CYS A 289 6.20 -21.76 -10.21
CA CYS A 289 7.28 -20.78 -10.04
C CYS A 289 7.98 -20.97 -8.70
N LEU A 290 7.22 -21.04 -7.61
CA LEU A 290 7.74 -21.34 -6.27
C LEU A 290 7.76 -22.85 -6.03
N LYS A 291 8.85 -23.34 -5.43
CA LYS A 291 9.02 -24.72 -4.99
C LYS A 291 9.41 -24.74 -3.52
N TYR A 292 8.84 -25.68 -2.77
CA TYR A 292 9.13 -25.86 -1.37
C TYR A 292 9.96 -27.12 -1.12
N SER A 293 10.76 -27.11 -0.06
CA SER A 293 11.37 -28.33 0.45
C SER A 293 10.30 -29.31 0.96
N PRO A 294 10.57 -30.63 0.99
CA PRO A 294 9.60 -31.60 1.48
C PRO A 294 9.07 -31.33 2.90
N PRO A 295 9.89 -30.91 3.88
CA PRO A 295 9.40 -30.55 5.21
C PRO A 295 8.41 -29.38 5.19
N LEU A 296 8.75 -28.30 4.47
CA LEU A 296 7.90 -27.11 4.38
C LEU A 296 6.58 -27.42 3.66
N GLU A 297 6.65 -28.12 2.52
CA GLU A 297 5.44 -28.50 1.77
C GLU A 297 4.50 -29.37 2.61
N SER A 298 5.05 -30.36 3.33
CA SER A 298 4.29 -31.21 4.24
C SER A 298 3.61 -30.41 5.35
N HIS A 299 4.31 -29.42 5.92
CA HIS A 299 3.78 -28.53 6.97
C HIS A 299 2.59 -27.69 6.45
N ILE A 300 2.72 -27.12 5.24
CA ILE A 300 1.66 -26.34 4.59
C ILE A 300 0.45 -27.22 4.27
N ARG A 301 0.66 -28.40 3.69
CA ARG A 301 -0.43 -29.34 3.35
C ARG A 301 -1.21 -29.82 4.58
N GLN A 302 -0.53 -29.96 5.72
CA GLN A 302 -1.14 -30.27 7.01
C GLN A 302 -1.84 -29.06 7.66
N ARG A 303 -1.86 -27.90 6.98
CA ARG A 303 -2.48 -26.66 7.46
C ARG A 303 -1.94 -26.25 8.83
N LYS A 304 -0.65 -26.47 9.07
CA LYS A 304 0.02 -26.06 10.30
C LYS A 304 0.41 -24.59 10.25
N LEU A 305 0.34 -23.94 11.39
CA LEU A 305 0.76 -22.55 11.52
C LEU A 305 2.27 -22.44 11.23
N ILE A 306 2.65 -21.49 10.37
CA ILE A 306 4.03 -21.05 10.18
C ILE A 306 4.24 -19.86 11.13
N PRO A 307 5.17 -19.96 12.11
CA PRO A 307 5.38 -18.88 13.08
C PRO A 307 5.84 -17.58 12.42
N SER A 308 5.38 -16.45 12.95
CA SER A 308 5.83 -15.14 12.49
C SER A 308 7.32 -14.94 12.79
N GLY A 309 8.05 -14.34 11.86
CA GLY A 309 9.49 -14.13 11.93
C GLY A 309 10.33 -15.40 11.72
N SER A 310 9.71 -16.55 11.47
CA SER A 310 10.46 -17.78 11.19
C SER A 310 11.19 -17.71 9.84
N THR A 311 12.23 -18.54 9.70
CA THR A 311 12.95 -18.71 8.43
C THR A 311 11.98 -19.08 7.29
N TRP A 312 11.07 -20.03 7.52
CA TRP A 312 10.06 -20.41 6.52
C TRP A 312 9.14 -19.27 6.10
N GLU A 313 8.61 -18.48 7.06
CA GLU A 313 7.81 -17.32 6.69
C GLU A 313 8.65 -16.32 5.86
N THR A 314 9.86 -16.04 6.31
CA THR A 314 10.75 -15.05 5.69
C THR A 314 11.13 -15.47 4.27
N GLU A 315 11.52 -16.72 4.07
CA GLU A 315 11.84 -17.27 2.75
C GLU A 315 10.64 -17.27 1.81
N ILE A 316 9.45 -17.68 2.27
CA ILE A 316 8.23 -17.66 1.44
C ILE A 316 7.94 -16.23 0.97
N ARG A 317 7.94 -15.27 1.89
CA ARG A 317 7.61 -13.87 1.62
C ARG A 317 8.61 -13.22 0.67
N ALA A 318 9.90 -13.28 1.00
CA ALA A 318 10.96 -12.67 0.20
C ALA A 318 11.10 -13.31 -1.19
N THR A 319 11.04 -14.65 -1.26
CA THR A 319 11.16 -15.35 -2.54
C THR A 319 9.95 -15.08 -3.44
N SER A 320 8.77 -14.83 -2.87
CA SER A 320 7.59 -14.41 -3.65
C SER A 320 7.77 -13.00 -4.24
N ILE A 321 8.28 -12.05 -3.46
CA ILE A 321 8.62 -10.70 -3.95
C ILE A 321 9.59 -10.79 -5.11
N TRP A 322 10.68 -11.54 -4.91
CA TRP A 322 11.71 -11.70 -5.93
C TRP A 322 11.18 -12.42 -7.19
N CYS A 323 10.32 -13.43 -7.01
CA CYS A 323 9.70 -14.12 -8.13
C CYS A 323 8.86 -13.19 -9.01
N VAL A 324 8.02 -12.34 -8.42
CA VAL A 324 7.19 -11.40 -9.19
C VAL A 324 8.06 -10.38 -9.90
N GLU A 325 9.16 -9.91 -9.29
CA GLU A 325 10.12 -9.05 -9.97
C GLU A 325 10.73 -9.74 -11.20
N LEU A 326 11.14 -11.02 -11.07
CA LEU A 326 11.67 -11.78 -12.21
C LEU A 326 10.62 -11.98 -13.30
N ILE A 327 9.34 -12.21 -12.93
CA ILE A 327 8.21 -12.27 -13.86
C ILE A 327 8.05 -10.92 -14.58
N ARG A 328 8.01 -9.80 -13.86
CA ARG A 328 7.89 -8.44 -14.42
C ARG A 328 9.01 -8.18 -15.43
N GLN A 329 10.26 -8.40 -15.05
CA GLN A 329 11.41 -8.25 -15.94
C GLN A 329 11.32 -9.17 -17.17
N ALA A 330 10.82 -10.40 -17.01
CA ALA A 330 10.63 -11.34 -18.12
C ALA A 330 9.52 -10.88 -19.07
N ILE A 331 8.45 -10.26 -18.57
CA ILE A 331 7.41 -9.63 -19.40
C ILE A 331 8.03 -8.47 -20.20
N GLU A 332 8.73 -7.55 -19.54
CA GLU A 332 9.35 -6.40 -20.21
C GLU A 332 10.36 -6.78 -21.30
N ARG A 333 11.11 -7.88 -21.10
CA ARG A 333 12.06 -8.40 -22.09
C ARG A 333 11.35 -9.03 -23.29
N GLN A 334 10.23 -9.72 -23.07
CA GLN A 334 9.48 -10.43 -24.11
C GLN A 334 8.51 -9.50 -24.88
N TYR A 335 7.99 -8.49 -24.19
CA TYR A 335 6.95 -7.57 -24.65
C TYR A 335 7.38 -6.12 -24.37
N PRO A 336 8.25 -5.52 -25.21
CA PRO A 336 8.77 -4.16 -24.99
C PRO A 336 7.68 -3.09 -24.85
N GLU A 337 6.51 -3.30 -25.46
CA GLU A 337 5.33 -2.44 -25.33
C GLU A 337 4.82 -2.33 -23.88
N ALA A 338 5.10 -3.33 -23.03
CA ALA A 338 4.72 -3.31 -21.63
C ALA A 338 5.43 -2.21 -20.80
N ARG A 339 6.55 -1.67 -21.31
CA ARG A 339 7.32 -0.58 -20.66
C ARG A 339 6.81 0.83 -21.00
N ALA A 340 6.02 0.98 -22.05
CA ALA A 340 5.94 2.25 -22.78
C ALA A 340 5.09 3.36 -22.15
N MET A 341 4.45 3.18 -20.98
CA MET A 341 3.42 4.14 -20.50
C MET A 341 3.55 4.68 -19.07
N PHE A 342 4.56 4.29 -18.28
CA PHE A 342 4.83 4.89 -16.96
C PHE A 342 5.84 6.05 -16.99
N GLN A 343 6.31 6.45 -18.17
CA GLN A 343 7.16 7.64 -18.27
C GLN A 343 6.29 8.90 -18.15
N PRO A 344 6.58 9.82 -17.20
CA PRO A 344 5.90 11.09 -17.16
C PRO A 344 6.12 11.80 -18.51
N THR A 345 5.03 12.26 -19.12
CA THR A 345 5.09 13.02 -20.36
C THR A 345 6.07 14.18 -20.16
N LYS A 346 7.17 14.20 -20.91
CA LYS A 346 8.11 15.33 -20.90
C LYS A 346 7.31 16.61 -21.13
N SER A 347 7.32 17.51 -20.15
CA SER A 347 6.76 18.85 -20.29
C SER A 347 7.31 19.48 -21.57
N PRO A 348 6.50 20.20 -22.37
CA PRO A 348 7.03 20.91 -23.52
C PRO A 348 8.13 21.85 -23.04
N LYS A 349 9.31 21.80 -23.67
CA LYS A 349 10.39 22.76 -23.40
C LYS A 349 9.81 24.18 -23.54
N PRO A 350 10.13 25.12 -22.64
CA PRO A 350 9.75 26.50 -22.85
C PRO A 350 10.38 26.95 -24.17
N ALA A 351 9.57 27.55 -25.05
CA ALA A 351 10.06 28.17 -26.26
C ALA A 351 11.07 29.27 -25.87
N ASP A 352 12.23 29.29 -26.53
CA ASP A 352 13.22 30.36 -26.44
C ASP A 352 12.59 31.68 -26.90
N ASN A 353 12.06 32.46 -25.96
CA ASN A 353 11.69 33.85 -26.22
C ASN A 353 12.93 34.73 -26.02
N HIS A 354 13.61 35.02 -27.12
CA HIS A 354 14.51 36.16 -27.22
C HIS A 354 13.74 37.45 -26.90
N HIS A 355 13.99 38.04 -25.73
CA HIS A 355 13.59 39.41 -25.44
C HIS A 355 14.71 40.38 -25.83
N THR A 356 14.48 41.11 -26.91
CA THR A 356 15.13 42.40 -27.18
C THR A 356 14.54 43.47 -26.26
N ASN A 357 15.44 44.19 -25.57
CA ASN A 357 15.15 45.36 -24.73
C ASN A 357 14.55 46.52 -25.53
N GLY A 358 13.55 47.19 -24.97
CA GLY A 358 13.01 48.45 -25.48
C GLY A 358 12.01 49.11 -24.53
N TYR A 359 12.52 50.06 -23.73
CA TYR A 359 11.78 51.06 -22.93
C TYR A 359 10.71 51.81 -23.74
N VAL A 360 9.52 52.11 -23.17
CA VAL A 360 8.98 53.48 -22.96
C VAL A 360 7.84 53.51 -21.90
N ASP A 361 7.58 54.73 -21.42
CA ASP A 361 7.01 55.28 -20.18
C ASP A 361 5.48 55.31 -19.95
N ALA A 362 5.16 55.50 -18.66
CA ALA A 362 4.04 56.16 -17.95
C ALA A 362 2.60 56.27 -18.52
N ALA A 363 1.59 55.81 -17.75
CA ALA A 363 0.75 56.68 -16.90
C ALA A 363 -0.57 56.02 -16.37
N HIS A 364 -0.84 56.27 -15.09
CA HIS A 364 -2.13 56.42 -14.38
C HIS A 364 -3.06 55.24 -13.95
N LEU A 365 -3.32 55.26 -12.61
CA LEU A 365 -4.58 55.07 -11.84
C LEU A 365 -4.92 53.69 -11.22
N ASP A 366 -4.60 53.61 -9.92
CA ASP A 366 -5.41 53.25 -8.74
C ASP A 366 -6.38 52.04 -8.64
N ALA A 367 -6.27 51.44 -7.43
CA ALA A 367 -7.30 50.81 -6.59
C ALA A 367 -7.68 49.31 -6.75
N HIS A 368 -7.27 48.55 -5.73
CA HIS A 368 -7.99 47.46 -5.05
C HIS A 368 -8.84 46.45 -5.87
N LYS A 369 -8.40 45.18 -5.95
CA LYS A 369 -9.06 43.99 -5.34
C LYS A 369 -8.52 42.65 -5.84
N LYS A 370 -8.26 41.79 -4.86
CA LYS A 370 -8.44 40.33 -4.81
C LYS A 370 -7.81 39.46 -5.92
N CYS A 371 -6.71 38.81 -5.51
CA CYS A 371 -6.16 37.60 -6.08
C CYS A 371 -7.26 36.55 -6.32
N THR A 372 -7.56 36.31 -7.60
CA THR A 372 -8.27 35.13 -8.08
C THR A 372 -7.58 34.70 -9.37
N THR A 373 -6.81 33.62 -9.30
CA THR A 373 -6.31 32.92 -10.49
C THR A 373 -6.70 31.45 -10.38
N GLN A 374 -7.98 31.18 -10.61
CA GLN A 374 -8.43 29.88 -11.07
C GLN A 374 -7.79 29.63 -12.45
N LYS A 375 -6.80 28.73 -12.52
CA LYS A 375 -6.35 28.17 -13.79
C LYS A 375 -7.36 27.13 -14.25
N HIS A 376 -8.14 27.51 -15.26
CA HIS A 376 -8.99 26.60 -16.02
C HIS A 376 -8.12 25.53 -16.71
N TRP A 377 -8.26 24.27 -16.30
CA TRP A 377 -7.72 23.13 -17.01
C TRP A 377 -8.74 22.66 -18.05
N LYS A 378 -8.37 22.71 -19.33
CA LYS A 378 -9.16 22.12 -20.41
C LYS A 378 -9.15 20.60 -20.25
N GLN A 379 -10.33 20.03 -19.96
CA GLN A 379 -10.62 18.60 -20.06
C GLN A 379 -10.21 18.08 -21.44
N LYS A 380 -9.21 17.19 -21.49
CA LYS A 380 -9.00 16.34 -22.67
C LYS A 380 -10.00 15.19 -22.60
N SER A 381 -10.64 14.94 -23.74
CA SER A 381 -11.70 13.95 -23.95
C SER A 381 -11.31 12.55 -23.48
N VAL A 382 -12.16 11.99 -22.63
CA VAL A 382 -12.22 10.57 -22.27
C VAL A 382 -12.68 9.80 -23.49
N ASN A 383 -11.80 8.98 -24.10
CA ASN A 383 -12.10 7.74 -24.85
C ASN A 383 -10.99 7.39 -25.85
N GLU A 384 -9.89 6.81 -25.38
CA GLU A 384 -9.17 5.74 -26.10
C GLU A 384 -8.51 4.83 -25.04
N PRO A 385 -8.72 3.50 -25.04
CA PRO A 385 -8.04 2.61 -24.10
C PRO A 385 -6.61 2.42 -24.57
N THR A 386 -5.70 3.23 -24.05
CA THR A 386 -4.26 3.04 -24.22
C THR A 386 -3.82 1.79 -23.45
N ALA A 387 -3.09 0.89 -24.11
CA ALA A 387 -2.63 -0.37 -23.54
C ALA A 387 -1.95 -0.16 -22.16
N SER A 388 -2.44 -0.86 -21.13
CA SER A 388 -1.92 -0.76 -19.76
C SER A 388 -0.50 -1.35 -19.71
N GLY A 389 0.49 -0.55 -19.29
CA GLY A 389 1.82 -1.04 -18.93
C GLY A 389 1.75 -2.04 -17.77
N VAL A 390 2.84 -2.76 -17.48
CA VAL A 390 2.88 -3.73 -16.36
C VAL A 390 3.85 -3.28 -15.28
N ASN A 391 3.44 -3.38 -14.02
CA ASN A 391 4.30 -3.23 -12.85
C ASN A 391 4.00 -4.36 -11.85
N ALA A 392 4.76 -4.42 -10.74
CA ALA A 392 4.59 -5.48 -9.75
C ALA A 392 3.22 -5.45 -9.06
N ILE A 393 2.64 -4.25 -8.85
CA ILE A 393 1.29 -4.07 -8.27
C ILE A 393 0.22 -4.73 -9.15
N LEU A 394 0.24 -4.48 -10.46
CA LEU A 394 -0.76 -5.05 -11.38
C LEU A 394 -0.64 -6.57 -11.49
N ILE A 395 0.59 -7.10 -11.43
CA ILE A 395 0.81 -8.56 -11.39
C ILE A 395 0.27 -9.13 -10.08
N ASP A 396 0.51 -8.46 -8.95
CA ASP A 396 -0.01 -8.86 -7.64
C ASP A 396 -1.54 -8.94 -7.63
N PHE A 397 -2.21 -7.85 -8.00
CA PHE A 397 -3.68 -7.81 -8.08
C PHE A 397 -4.22 -8.91 -9.01
N PHE A 398 -3.61 -9.10 -10.18
CA PHE A 398 -4.02 -10.14 -11.12
C PHE A 398 -3.88 -11.56 -10.52
N LEU A 399 -2.76 -11.84 -9.84
CA LEU A 399 -2.53 -13.13 -9.20
C LEU A 399 -3.50 -13.35 -8.03
N TYR A 400 -3.78 -12.32 -7.23
CA TYR A 400 -4.74 -12.38 -6.14
C TYR A 400 -6.14 -12.73 -6.63
N ASP A 401 -6.65 -11.98 -7.63
CA ASP A 401 -7.96 -12.21 -8.22
C ASP A 401 -8.07 -13.60 -8.85
N THR A 402 -7.02 -14.04 -9.55
CA THR A 402 -6.97 -15.37 -10.16
C THR A 402 -7.08 -16.46 -9.09
N MET A 403 -6.42 -16.29 -7.94
CA MET A 403 -6.54 -17.26 -6.83
C MET A 403 -7.90 -17.25 -6.17
N LYS A 404 -8.58 -16.10 -6.09
CA LYS A 404 -9.97 -16.04 -5.64
C LYS A 404 -10.91 -16.79 -6.59
N GLU A 405 -10.73 -16.63 -7.90
CA GLU A 405 -11.49 -17.38 -8.91
C GLU A 405 -11.27 -18.91 -8.79
N LEU A 406 -10.04 -19.34 -8.50
CA LEU A 406 -9.70 -20.76 -8.34
C LEU A 406 -10.22 -21.36 -7.02
N GLU A 407 -10.18 -20.60 -5.93
CA GLU A 407 -10.74 -21.01 -4.63
C GLU A 407 -12.25 -21.25 -4.74
N LEU A 408 -12.98 -20.35 -5.42
CA LEU A 408 -14.41 -20.51 -5.66
C LEU A 408 -14.74 -21.79 -6.44
N LYS A 409 -13.81 -22.26 -7.28
CA LYS A 409 -13.93 -23.52 -8.03
C LYS A 409 -13.35 -24.73 -7.30
N GLN A 410 -12.71 -24.53 -6.14
CA GLN A 410 -11.97 -25.55 -5.40
C GLN A 410 -10.83 -26.19 -6.23
N GLU A 411 -10.18 -25.40 -7.10
CA GLU A 411 -9.12 -25.83 -8.01
C GLU A 411 -7.70 -25.42 -7.53
N GLU A 412 -7.56 -25.11 -6.25
CA GLU A 412 -6.28 -24.74 -5.65
C GLU A 412 -5.36 -25.97 -5.48
N SER A 413 -4.10 -25.85 -5.91
CA SER A 413 -3.13 -26.97 -5.85
C SER A 413 -2.52 -27.23 -4.45
N ILE A 414 -2.58 -26.23 -3.58
CA ILE A 414 -2.03 -26.23 -2.22
C ILE A 414 -2.91 -25.32 -1.35
N PRO A 415 -3.16 -25.64 -0.06
CA PRO A 415 -3.86 -24.73 0.84
C PRO A 415 -3.08 -23.43 1.08
N HIS A 416 -3.77 -22.39 1.57
CA HIS A 416 -3.12 -21.14 1.97
C HIS A 416 -2.03 -21.39 3.01
N HIS A 417 -0.92 -20.65 2.84
CA HIS A 417 0.14 -20.57 3.84
C HIS A 417 -0.44 -19.96 5.11
N ARG A 418 -0.55 -20.75 6.19
CA ARG A 418 -1.01 -20.25 7.49
C ARG A 418 0.11 -19.51 8.21
N THR A 419 0.62 -18.46 7.58
CA THR A 419 1.49 -17.48 8.20
C THR A 419 0.58 -16.51 8.95
N ARG A 420 0.60 -16.53 10.29
CA ARG A 420 0.08 -15.39 11.06
C ARG A 420 1.20 -14.38 11.12
N SER A 421 1.45 -13.67 10.02
CA SER A 421 2.29 -12.48 10.11
C SER A 421 1.56 -11.54 11.06
N ILE A 422 2.11 -11.36 12.26
CA ILE A 422 1.52 -10.49 13.28
C ILE A 422 1.64 -9.01 12.84
N TRP A 423 2.32 -8.76 11.71
CA TRP A 423 2.41 -7.50 10.97
C TRP A 423 1.65 -7.53 9.64
N TYR A 424 0.56 -8.32 9.60
CA TYR A 424 -0.43 -8.19 8.55
C TYR A 424 -1.19 -6.89 8.59
#